data_AF-A0A2N1P8P5-F1
#
_entry.id   AF-A0A2N1P8P5-F1
#
_cell.length_a   1.000
_cell.length_b   1.000
_cell.length_c   1.000
_cell.angle_alpha   90.00
_cell.angle_beta   90.00
_cell.angle_gamma   90.00
#
_symmetry.space_group_name_H-M   'P 1'
#
loop_
_entity.id
_entity.type
_entity.pdbx_description
1 polymer ?
#
loop_
_entity_poly.entity_id
_entity_poly.type
_entity_poly.pdbx_seq_one_letter_code
_entity_poly.pdbx_strand_id
1 'polypeptide(L)' 'MKKAFSKILQNWKRFAHFIGRVNTGIILFLFYFLIFVPFGLILKLFGYDPLRKKIKSDSNWQDVKIGEFDPDRTSHQS' A
#
# COMPACT_ATOMS: atom_id res chain seq x y z
N MET A 1 10.80 -37.72 35.92
CA MET A 1 9.60 -37.12 35.26
C MET A 1 9.61 -35.59 35.18
N LYS A 2 10.11 -34.84 36.18
CA LYS A 2 10.08 -33.35 36.18
C LYS A 2 10.88 -32.65 35.04
N LYS A 3 11.93 -33.29 34.50
CA LYS A 3 12.77 -32.73 33.41
C LYS A 3 12.07 -32.63 32.05
N ALA A 4 11.17 -33.55 31.72
CA ALA A 4 10.49 -33.57 30.42
C ALA A 4 9.56 -32.35 30.25
N PHE A 5 8.77 -32.04 31.27
CA PHE A 5 7.92 -30.85 31.30
C PHE A 5 8.72 -29.55 31.18
N SER A 6 9.88 -29.47 31.84
CA SER A 6 10.73 -28.27 31.76
C SER A 6 11.29 -28.01 30.37
N LYS A 7 11.63 -29.07 29.61
CA LYS A 7 12.11 -28.95 28.22
C LYS A 7 10.99 -28.58 27.26
N ILE A 8 9.81 -29.20 27.41
CA ILE A 8 8.61 -28.84 26.63
C ILE A 8 8.28 -27.36 26.82
N LEU A 9 8.31 -26.86 28.06
CA LEU A 9 8.00 -25.48 28.37
C LEU A 9 9.05 -24.51 27.83
N GLN A 10 10.33 -24.86 27.85
CA GLN A 10 11.37 -24.01 27.24
C GLN A 10 11.19 -23.90 25.73
N ASN A 11 10.92 -25.02 25.05
CA ASN A 11 10.64 -25.01 23.62
C ASN A 11 9.36 -24.22 23.29
N TRP A 12 8.32 -24.37 24.13
CA TRP A 12 7.08 -23.63 24.02
C TRP A 12 7.28 -22.11 24.16
N LYS A 13 8.10 -21.67 25.13
CA LYS A 13 8.44 -20.24 25.30
C LYS A 13 9.13 -19.67 24.06
N ARG A 14 10.07 -20.42 23.47
CA ARG A 14 10.78 -19.99 22.25
C ARG A 14 9.84 -19.87 21.05
N PHE A 15 8.89 -20.80 20.93
CA PHE A 15 7.84 -20.76 19.92
C PHE A 15 6.89 -19.56 20.12
N ALA A 16 6.42 -19.35 21.36
CA ALA A 16 5.57 -18.21 21.70
C ALA A 16 6.24 -16.86 21.41
N HIS A 17 7.54 -16.72 21.67
CA HIS A 17 8.29 -15.52 21.31
C HIS A 17 8.35 -15.29 19.79
N PHE A 18 8.53 -16.36 19.00
CA PHE A 18 8.54 -16.27 17.55
C PHE A 18 7.18 -15.85 17.01
N ILE A 19 6.10 -16.50 17.49
CA ILE A 19 4.72 -16.15 17.16
C ILE A 19 4.42 -14.69 17.54
N GLY A 20 4.86 -14.24 18.71
CA GLY A 20 4.68 -12.86 19.16
C GLY A 20 5.28 -11.84 18.18
N ARG A 21 6.50 -12.09 17.69
CA ARG A 21 7.17 -11.23 16.70
C ARG A 21 6.40 -11.17 15.39
N VAL A 22 5.91 -12.31 14.90
CA VAL A 22 5.13 -12.38 13.66
C VAL A 22 3.77 -11.69 13.84
N ASN A 23 3.11 -11.90 14.99
CA ASN A 23 1.79 -11.34 15.30
C ASN A 23 1.80 -9.81 15.26
N THR A 24 2.83 -9.16 15.80
CA THR A 24 2.96 -7.69 15.71
C THR A 24 2.99 -7.21 14.26
N GLY A 25 3.73 -7.91 13.38
CA GLY A 25 3.76 -7.62 11.95
C GLY A 25 2.42 -7.86 11.27
N ILE A 26 1.74 -8.97 11.59
CA ILE A 26 0.42 -9.30 11.05
C ILE A 26 -0.62 -8.24 11.44
N ILE A 27 -0.68 -7.85 12.72
CA ILE A 27 -1.62 -6.84 13.20
C ILE A 27 -1.40 -5.51 12.48
N LEU A 28 -0.14 -5.09 12.35
CA LEU A 28 0.19 -3.85 11.65
C LEU A 28 -0.19 -3.94 10.17
N PHE A 29 0.14 -5.04 9.50
CA PHE A 29 -0.25 -5.29 8.12
C PHE A 29 -1.77 -5.22 7.94
N LEU A 30 -2.53 -5.92 8.80
CA LEU A 30 -3.99 -5.92 8.76
C LEU A 30 -4.54 -4.51 8.96
N PHE A 31 -4.01 -3.77 9.93
CA PHE A 31 -4.44 -2.40 10.21
C PHE A 31 -4.26 -1.49 8.99
N TYR A 32 -3.08 -1.52 8.37
CA TYR A 32 -2.81 -0.76 7.15
C TYR A 32 -3.72 -1.23 6.01
N PHE A 33 -3.81 -2.54 5.79
CA PHE A 33 -4.64 -3.10 4.73
C PHE A 33 -6.11 -2.65 4.88
N LEU A 34 -6.67 -2.74 6.09
CA LEU A 34 -8.06 -2.42 6.35
C LEU A 34 -8.38 -0.92 6.26
N ILE A 35 -7.38 -0.04 6.28
CA ILE A 35 -7.58 1.41 6.12
C ILE A 35 -7.32 1.80 4.66
N PHE A 36 -6.15 1.45 4.13
CA PHE A 36 -5.69 1.89 2.82
C PHE A 36 -6.41 1.20 1.66
N VAL A 37 -6.77 -0.09 1.81
CA VAL A 37 -7.47 -0.81 0.74
C VAL A 37 -8.89 -0.32 0.53
N PRO A 38 -9.77 -0.18 1.55
CA PRO A 38 -11.08 0.39 1.31
C PRO A 38 -10.99 1.85 0.84
N PHE A 39 -9.99 2.61 1.29
CA PHE A 39 -9.75 3.95 0.76
C PHE A 39 -9.49 3.93 -0.76
N GLY A 40 -8.58 3.06 -1.23
CA GLY A 40 -8.33 2.87 -2.66
C GLY A 40 -9.54 2.33 -3.43
N LEU A 41 -10.32 1.43 -2.82
CA LEU A 41 -11.57 0.93 -3.40
C LEU A 41 -12.62 2.02 -3.52
N ILE A 42 -12.74 2.90 -2.53
CA ILE A 42 -13.63 4.06 -2.55
C ILE A 42 -13.22 4.97 -3.72
N LEU A 43 -11.95 5.36 -3.82
CA LEU A 43 -11.46 6.19 -4.93
C LEU A 43 -11.77 5.56 -6.30
N LYS A 44 -11.57 4.24 -6.42
CA LYS A 44 -11.90 3.49 -7.63
C LYS A 44 -13.41 3.46 -7.92
N LEU A 45 -14.25 3.29 -6.90
CA LEU A 45 -15.71 3.28 -7.03
C LEU A 45 -16.25 4.66 -7.44
N PHE A 46 -15.67 5.74 -6.91
CA PHE A 46 -15.99 7.12 -7.28
C PHE A 46 -15.37 7.54 -8.63
N GLY A 47 -14.66 6.65 -9.33
CA GLY A 47 -14.05 6.95 -10.63
C GLY A 47 -12.91 7.97 -10.56
N TYR A 48 -12.35 8.20 -9.37
CA TYR A 48 -11.18 9.05 -9.20
C TYR A 48 -9.95 8.31 -9.71
N ASP A 49 -9.59 8.61 -10.96
CA ASP A 49 -8.37 8.15 -11.59
C ASP A 49 -7.31 9.26 -11.53
N PRO A 50 -6.49 9.32 -10.46
CA PRO A 50 -5.48 10.37 -10.30
C PRO A 50 -4.43 10.33 -11.40
N LEU A 51 -4.26 9.18 -12.07
CA LEU A 51 -3.29 9.03 -13.16
C LEU A 51 -3.93 9.17 -14.55
N ARG A 52 -5.25 9.37 -14.66
CA ARG A 52 -6.00 9.36 -15.93
C ARG A 52 -5.57 8.21 -16.83
N LYS A 53 -5.28 7.04 -16.26
CA LYS A 53 -5.01 5.81 -16.99
C LYS A 53 -6.34 5.34 -17.58
N LYS A 54 -6.71 5.91 -18.73
CA LYS A 54 -7.70 5.28 -19.60
C LYS A 54 -7.22 3.86 -19.86
N ILE A 55 -7.96 2.89 -19.33
CA ILE A 55 -7.68 1.45 -19.45
C ILE A 55 -7.56 0.99 -20.92
N LYS A 56 -8.02 1.82 -21.87
CA LYS A 56 -7.97 1.61 -23.33
C LYS A 56 -7.16 2.70 -24.06
N SER A 57 -5.94 3.02 -23.63
CA SER A 57 -5.08 3.88 -24.43
C SER A 57 -3.80 3.15 -24.82
N ASP A 58 -3.58 2.96 -26.12
CA ASP A 58 -2.36 2.38 -26.67
C ASP A 58 -1.13 3.28 -26.43
N SER A 59 -1.35 4.54 -26.03
CA SER A 59 -0.26 5.44 -25.64
C SER A 59 -0.65 6.38 -24.50
N ASN A 60 0.33 6.78 -23.68
CA ASN A 60 0.17 7.79 -22.62
C ASN A 60 0.39 9.22 -23.14
N TRP A 61 0.53 9.40 -24.46
CA TRP A 61 0.68 10.72 -25.06
C TRP A 61 -0.62 11.49 -24.90
N GLN A 62 -0.54 12.67 -24.30
CA GLN A 62 -1.65 13.62 -24.25
C GLN A 62 -1.53 14.52 -25.46
N ASP A 63 -2.59 14.65 -26.25
CA ASP A 63 -2.62 15.58 -27.38
C ASP A 63 -2.47 17.01 -26.84
N VAL A 64 -1.28 17.56 -27.00
CA VAL A 64 -1.03 18.98 -26.75
C VAL A 64 -1.70 19.74 -27.88
N LYS A 65 -2.69 20.58 -27.58
CA LYS A 65 -3.27 21.50 -28.56
C LYS A 65 -2.20 22.53 -28.94
N ILE A 66 -1.58 22.34 -30.09
CA ILE A 66 -0.59 23.29 -30.64
C ILE A 66 -1.36 24.56 -31.03
N GLY A 67 -1.26 25.61 -30.21
CA GLY A 67 -1.88 26.92 -30.47
C GLY A 67 -2.39 27.67 -29.23
N GLU A 68 -2.52 27.00 -28.08
CA GLU A 68 -2.96 27.64 -26.84
C GLU A 68 -1.74 28.00 -26.00
N PHE A 69 -1.24 29.23 -26.20
CA PHE A 69 -0.17 29.80 -25.39
C PHE A 69 -0.69 29.99 -23.96
N ASP A 70 -0.15 29.21 -23.03
CA ASP A 70 -0.44 29.26 -21.60
C ASP A 70 0.70 30.05 -20.91
N PRO A 71 0.47 31.34 -20.58
CA PRO A 71 1.52 32.22 -20.04
C PRO A 71 2.08 31.70 -18.72
N ASP A 72 1.25 30.99 -17.95
CA ASP A 72 1.59 30.52 -16.61
C ASP A 72 2.64 29.40 -16.64
N ARG A 73 2.72 28.63 -17.74
CA ARG A 73 3.74 27.57 -17.94
C ARG A 73 5.16 28.09 -18.07
N THR A 74 5.33 29.31 -18.59
CA THR A 74 6.64 29.92 -18.83
C THR A 74 7.17 30.74 -17.65
N SER A 75 6.34 30.97 -16.63
CA SER A 75 6.69 31.80 -15.47
C SER A 75 7.79 31.21 -14.56
N HIS A 76 8.11 29.92 -14.71
CA HIS A 76 9.13 29.22 -13.90
C HIS A 76 10.46 29.02 -14.62
N GLN A 77 10.60 29.53 -15.85
CA GLN A 77 11.79 29.34 -16.68
C GLN A 77 12.79 30.50 -16.63
N SER A 78 12.54 31.54 -15.82
CA SER A 78 13.41 32.72 -15.66
C SER A 78 14.41 32.59 -14.51
#